data_AF-A0A6L8EVH6-F1
#
_entry.id   AF-A0A6L8EVH6-F1
#
_cell.length_a   1.000
_cell.length_b   1.000
_cell.length_c   1.000
_cell.angle_alpha   90.00
_cell.angle_beta   90.00
_cell.angle_gamma   90.00
#
_symmetry.space_group_name_H-M   'P 1'
#
loop_
_entity.id
_entity.type
_entity.pdbx_description
1 polymer ?
#
loop_
_entity_poly.entity_id
_entity_poly.type
_entity_poly.pdbx_seq_one_letter_code
_entity_poly.pdbx_strand_id
1 'polypeptide(L)'
;MKLLKKSVQSVLEKERIGSPVFLRCVLQVAGDTANLLPSAAEVTALANAWIPSTPARVYAQGDARGTQVTIAVHYAGGQMALLSVNRVDVETAVDIMLVGNKGVIYHETPVGRHYQNAIAPEFDDTGELTEAITQSLESGQPIVLGG
;
A
#
# COMPACT_ATOMS: atom_id res chain seq x y z
N MET A 1 9.57 -3.84 -3.53
CA MET A 1 9.14 -2.59 -2.90
C MET A 1 10.30 -1.65 -2.56
N LYS A 2 11.46 -2.14 -2.11
CA LYS A 2 12.61 -1.30 -1.72
C LYS A 2 13.04 -0.23 -2.74
N LEU A 3 13.14 -0.56 -4.03
CA LEU A 3 13.51 0.42 -5.07
C LEU A 3 12.43 1.50 -5.27
N LEU A 4 11.15 1.09 -5.29
CA LEU A 4 10.01 2.00 -5.39
C LEU A 4 9.95 2.94 -4.17
N LYS A 5 10.09 2.38 -2.96
CA LYS A 5 10.21 3.13 -1.71
C LYS A 5 11.27 4.21 -1.80
N LYS A 6 12.49 3.86 -2.21
CA LYS A 6 13.60 4.81 -2.38
C LYS A 6 13.32 5.88 -3.43
N SER A 7 12.74 5.51 -4.58
CA SER A 7 12.46 6.44 -5.67
C SER A 7 11.43 7.50 -5.26
N VAL A 8 10.30 7.06 -4.69
CA VAL A 8 9.26 7.97 -4.19
C VAL A 8 9.79 8.82 -3.05
N GLN A 9 10.55 8.24 -2.11
CA GLN A 9 11.13 8.98 -0.99
C GLN A 9 12.08 10.10 -1.45
N SER A 10 12.89 9.86 -2.49
CA SER A 10 13.73 10.92 -3.08
C SER A 10 12.90 12.06 -3.70
N VAL A 11 11.71 11.77 -4.23
CA VAL A 11 10.80 12.81 -4.75
C VAL A 11 10.15 13.61 -3.62
N LEU A 12 9.76 12.93 -2.54
CA LEU A 12 9.20 13.55 -1.34
C LEU A 12 10.21 14.48 -0.66
N GLU A 13 11.46 14.05 -0.51
CA GLU A 13 12.56 14.86 0.05
C GLU A 13 12.84 16.13 -0.77
N LYS A 14 12.51 16.12 -2.07
CA LYS A 14 12.63 17.29 -2.96
C LYS A 14 11.40 18.19 -2.94
N GLU A 15 10.42 17.90 -2.07
CA GLU A 15 9.15 18.62 -1.90
C GLU A 15 8.35 18.83 -3.20
N ARG A 16 8.56 17.97 -4.22
CA ARG A 16 7.98 18.19 -5.57
C ARG A 16 6.46 18.14 -5.61
N ILE A 17 5.83 17.45 -4.65
CA ILE A 17 4.38 17.39 -4.50
C ILE A 17 3.88 18.10 -3.23
N GLY A 18 4.77 18.79 -2.52
CA GLY A 18 4.47 19.33 -1.19
C GLY A 18 4.27 18.21 -0.15
N SER A 19 3.32 18.41 0.77
CA SER A 19 2.99 17.41 1.80
C SER A 19 2.01 16.38 1.25
N PRO A 20 2.31 15.07 1.33
CA PRO A 20 1.37 14.02 0.97
C PRO A 20 0.07 14.06 1.77
N VAL A 21 -1.05 13.94 1.07
CA VAL A 21 -2.41 13.98 1.66
C VAL A 21 -3.24 12.74 1.36
N PHE A 22 -2.94 12.04 0.26
CA PHE A 22 -3.65 10.82 -0.11
C PHE A 22 -2.76 9.85 -0.89
N LEU A 23 -2.85 8.57 -0.56
CA LEU A 23 -2.21 7.49 -1.32
C LEU A 23 -3.26 6.50 -1.83
N ARG A 24 -3.19 6.14 -3.12
CA ARG A 24 -3.77 4.90 -3.64
C ARG A 24 -2.65 3.96 -4.03
N CYS A 25 -2.72 2.71 -3.59
CA CYS A 25 -1.81 1.65 -4.01
C CYS A 25 -2.61 0.41 -4.39
N VAL A 26 -2.42 -0.11 -5.59
CA VAL A 26 -3.00 -1.38 -6.04
C VAL A 26 -1.84 -2.32 -6.35
N LEU A 27 -1.70 -3.36 -5.55
CA LEU A 27 -0.74 -4.42 -5.71
C LEU A 27 -1.45 -5.66 -6.24
N GLN A 28 -1.02 -6.13 -7.40
CA GLN A 28 -1.35 -7.41 -7.96
C GLN A 28 -0.23 -8.39 -7.58
N VAL A 29 -0.55 -9.52 -6.98
CA VAL A 29 0.39 -10.60 -6.65
C VAL A 29 0.03 -11.86 -7.44
N ALA A 30 1.06 -12.58 -7.90
CA ALA A 30 0.87 -13.82 -8.63
C ALA A 30 0.12 -14.89 -7.80
N GLY A 31 -0.61 -15.75 -8.51
CA GLY A 31 -1.57 -16.71 -7.95
C GLY A 31 -1.03 -17.78 -7.01
N ASP A 32 0.29 -17.94 -6.92
CA ASP A 32 0.97 -18.88 -6.01
C ASP A 32 1.06 -18.37 -4.56
N THR A 33 0.72 -17.10 -4.32
CA THR A 33 0.77 -16.50 -2.98
C THR A 33 -0.36 -17.03 -2.10
N ALA A 34 -0.04 -17.92 -1.16
CA ALA A 34 -1.02 -18.57 -0.28
C ALA A 34 -1.77 -17.62 0.67
N ASN A 35 -1.15 -16.51 1.07
CA ASN A 35 -1.73 -15.54 2.01
C ASN A 35 -1.35 -14.11 1.58
N LEU A 36 -2.36 -13.24 1.44
CA LEU A 36 -2.22 -11.84 1.05
C LEU A 36 -1.85 -10.93 2.23
N LEU A 37 -1.98 -11.39 3.47
CA LEU A 37 -1.75 -10.58 4.67
C LEU A 37 -0.32 -9.97 4.74
N PRO A 38 0.77 -10.71 4.45
CA PRO A 38 2.12 -10.11 4.45
C PRO A 38 2.25 -8.98 3.43
N SER A 39 1.75 -9.18 2.20
CA SER A 39 1.72 -8.15 1.18
C SER A 39 0.87 -6.94 1.58
N ALA A 40 -0.24 -7.18 2.27
CA ALA A 40 -1.15 -6.15 2.77
C ALA A 40 -0.49 -5.30 3.89
N ALA A 41 0.27 -5.94 4.78
CA ALA A 41 1.07 -5.25 5.79
C ALA A 41 2.19 -4.42 5.14
N GLU A 42 2.89 -4.96 4.15
CA GLU A 42 4.00 -4.26 3.49
C GLU A 42 3.54 -3.03 2.69
N VAL A 43 2.40 -3.09 1.96
CA VAL A 43 1.85 -1.88 1.31
C VAL A 43 1.36 -0.85 2.32
N THR A 44 0.95 -1.29 3.52
CA THR A 44 0.57 -0.41 4.62
C THR A 44 1.78 0.28 5.23
N ALA A 45 2.88 -0.45 5.46
CA ALA A 45 4.15 0.13 5.89
C ALA A 45 4.70 1.14 4.87
N LEU A 46 4.53 0.87 3.57
CA LEU A 46 4.87 1.80 2.51
C LEU A 46 4.07 3.11 2.62
N ALA A 47 2.77 3.01 2.87
CA ALA A 47 1.89 4.16 3.09
C ALA A 47 2.33 4.98 4.31
N ASN A 48 2.60 4.32 5.43
CA ASN A 48 3.03 4.94 6.68
C ASN A 48 4.39 5.66 6.53
N ALA A 49 5.29 5.13 5.69
CA ALA A 49 6.56 5.77 5.42
C ALA A 49 6.44 7.05 4.58
N TRP A 50 5.36 7.21 3.81
CA TRP A 50 5.20 8.33 2.88
C TRP A 50 4.23 9.40 3.37
N ILE A 51 3.21 9.02 4.14
CA ILE A 51 2.27 9.97 4.73
C ILE A 51 2.89 10.53 6.02
N PRO A 52 3.06 11.86 6.15
CA PRO A 52 3.75 12.48 7.28
C PRO A 52 2.81 12.62 8.50
N SER A 53 2.15 11.53 8.89
CA SER A 53 1.24 11.48 10.03
C SER A 53 1.13 10.05 10.55
N THR A 54 0.79 9.90 11.83
CA THR A 54 0.58 8.59 12.43
C THR A 54 -0.78 8.00 12.02
N PRO A 55 -0.85 6.70 11.73
CA PRO A 55 -2.11 6.00 11.54
C PRO A 55 -2.99 6.11 12.79
N ALA A 56 -4.25 6.52 12.61
CA ALA A 56 -5.24 6.65 13.69
C ALA A 56 -6.33 5.58 13.63
N ARG A 57 -6.62 5.06 12.43
CA ARG A 57 -7.61 4.00 12.23
C ARG A 57 -7.28 3.21 10.98
N VAL A 58 -7.48 1.90 11.05
CA VAL A 58 -7.37 0.98 9.92
C VAL A 58 -8.72 0.31 9.72
N TYR A 59 -9.13 0.19 8.46
CA TYR A 59 -10.26 -0.63 8.07
C TYR A 59 -9.83 -1.58 6.96
N ALA A 60 -10.06 -2.87 7.13
CA ALA A 60 -9.75 -3.88 6.14
C ALA A 60 -10.99 -4.69 5.75
N GLN A 61 -11.11 -5.00 4.47
CA GLN A 61 -12.14 -5.90 3.94
C GLN A 61 -11.54 -6.88 2.93
N GLY A 62 -12.19 -8.04 2.80
CA GLY A 62 -11.78 -9.10 1.89
C GLY A 62 -11.43 -10.38 2.63
N ASP A 63 -10.64 -11.22 1.99
CA ASP A 63 -10.17 -12.49 2.53
C ASP A 63 -8.68 -12.65 2.22
N ALA A 64 -7.87 -12.73 3.28
CA ALA A 64 -6.43 -12.89 3.16
C ALA A 64 -6.01 -14.19 2.44
N ARG A 65 -6.86 -15.22 2.42
CA ARG A 65 -6.63 -16.46 1.64
C ARG A 65 -7.37 -16.46 0.30
N GLY A 66 -8.24 -15.47 0.08
CA GLY A 66 -9.06 -15.31 -1.10
C GLY A 66 -8.38 -14.51 -2.20
N THR A 67 -9.17 -13.74 -2.95
CA THR A 67 -8.71 -13.01 -4.14
C THR A 67 -8.25 -11.59 -3.84
N GLN A 68 -8.72 -10.97 -2.75
CA GLN A 68 -8.30 -9.62 -2.42
C GLN A 68 -8.36 -9.32 -0.93
N VAL A 69 -7.52 -8.36 -0.53
CA VAL A 69 -7.61 -7.59 0.70
C VAL A 69 -7.52 -6.11 0.35
N THR A 70 -8.50 -5.33 0.78
CA THR A 70 -8.51 -3.87 0.64
C THR A 70 -8.41 -3.24 2.01
N ILE A 71 -7.54 -2.24 2.16
CA ILE A 71 -7.26 -1.53 3.41
C ILE A 71 -7.45 -0.04 3.19
N ALA A 72 -8.18 0.60 4.10
CA ALA A 72 -8.21 2.04 4.26
C ALA A 72 -7.51 2.42 5.57
N VAL A 73 -6.49 3.28 5.48
CA VAL A 73 -5.81 3.87 6.65
C VAL A 73 -6.20 5.33 6.75
N HIS A 74 -6.70 5.73 7.91
CA HIS A 74 -6.95 7.12 8.24
C HIS A 74 -5.85 7.58 9.20
N TYR A 75 -5.25 8.72 8.90
CA TYR A 75 -4.16 9.28 9.68
C TYR A 75 -4.66 10.41 10.59
N ALA A 76 -3.94 10.67 11.69
CA ALA A 76 -4.32 11.68 12.68
C ALA A 76 -4.41 13.10 12.09
N GLY A 77 -3.60 13.41 11.08
CA GLY A 77 -3.61 14.70 10.38
C GLY A 77 -4.70 14.84 9.30
N GLY A 78 -5.60 13.86 9.17
CA GLY A 78 -6.69 13.86 8.19
C GLY A 78 -6.32 13.32 6.80
N GLN A 79 -5.07 12.89 6.60
CA GLN A 79 -4.66 12.16 5.40
C GLN A 79 -5.30 10.77 5.36
N MET A 80 -5.30 10.16 4.17
CA MET A 80 -5.80 8.79 3.99
C MET A 80 -4.93 7.98 3.03
N ALA A 81 -4.90 6.66 3.22
CA ALA A 81 -4.37 5.72 2.24
C ALA A 81 -5.42 4.66 1.90
N LEU A 82 -5.61 4.38 0.61
CA LEU A 82 -6.43 3.29 0.10
C LEU A 82 -5.52 2.28 -0.62
N LEU A 83 -5.45 1.08 -0.07
CA LEU A 83 -4.52 0.04 -0.47
C LEU A 83 -5.32 -1.19 -0.89
N SER A 84 -4.99 -1.81 -2.01
CA SER A 84 -5.61 -3.07 -2.44
C SER A 84 -4.53 -4.05 -2.81
N VAL A 85 -4.58 -5.23 -2.24
CA VAL A 85 -3.76 -6.38 -2.61
C VAL A 85 -4.67 -7.41 -3.24
N ASN A 86 -4.37 -7.79 -4.47
CA ASN A 86 -5.21 -8.67 -5.27
C ASN A 86 -4.37 -9.84 -5.77
N ARG A 87 -4.90 -11.05 -5.65
CA ARG A 87 -4.34 -12.23 -6.30
C ARG A 87 -4.78 -12.26 -7.76
N VAL A 88 -3.83 -12.46 -8.67
CA VAL A 88 -4.09 -12.60 -10.10
C VAL A 88 -3.34 -13.77 -10.71
N ASP A 89 -3.86 -14.29 -11.82
CA ASP A 89 -3.22 -15.37 -12.59
C ASP A 89 -2.10 -14.87 -13.52
N VAL A 90 -1.75 -13.58 -13.43
CA VAL A 90 -0.71 -12.93 -14.24
C VAL A 90 0.47 -12.49 -13.35
N GLU A 91 1.39 -11.71 -13.93
CA GLU A 91 2.57 -11.21 -13.22
C GLU A 91 2.23 -10.19 -12.11
N THR A 92 3.09 -10.16 -11.10
CA THR A 92 3.03 -9.18 -10.01
C THR A 92 3.18 -7.76 -10.56
N ALA A 93 2.27 -6.88 -10.16
CA ALA A 93 2.25 -5.48 -10.61
C ALA A 93 1.89 -4.53 -9.45
N VAL A 94 2.32 -3.28 -9.52
CA VAL A 94 2.01 -2.24 -8.54
C VAL A 94 1.64 -0.94 -9.27
N ASP A 95 0.49 -0.38 -8.92
CA ASP A 95 0.00 0.93 -9.37
C ASP A 95 -0.16 1.85 -8.16
N ILE A 96 0.47 3.02 -8.22
CA ILE A 96 0.50 4.02 -7.17
C ILE A 96 0.07 5.38 -7.71
N MET A 97 -0.79 6.02 -6.94
CA MET A 97 -1.09 7.45 -7.06
C MET A 97 -0.88 8.10 -5.69
N LEU A 98 0.17 8.90 -5.56
CA LEU A 98 0.46 9.66 -4.35
C LEU A 98 0.16 11.14 -4.59
N VAL A 99 -0.87 11.65 -3.93
CA VAL A 99 -1.33 13.03 -4.02
C VAL A 99 -0.73 13.83 -2.86
N GLY A 100 -0.09 14.93 -3.18
CA GLY A 100 0.31 15.95 -2.21
C GLY A 100 -0.40 17.28 -2.51
N ASN A 101 -0.29 18.23 -1.58
CA ASN A 101 -0.97 19.52 -1.72
C ASN A 101 -0.40 20.45 -2.82
N LYS A 102 0.70 20.05 -3.50
CA LYS A 102 1.30 20.79 -4.62
C LYS A 102 1.45 19.95 -5.89
N GLY A 103 1.02 18.69 -5.91
CA GLY A 103 1.20 17.83 -7.09
C GLY A 103 0.85 16.37 -6.84
N VAL A 104 1.08 15.52 -7.85
CA VAL A 104 0.79 14.08 -7.80
C VAL A 104 1.94 13.28 -8.41
N ILE A 105 2.25 12.13 -7.82
CA ILE A 105 3.14 11.11 -8.38
C ILE A 105 2.26 9.95 -8.85
N TYR A 106 2.49 9.52 -10.09
CA TYR A 106 1.96 8.27 -10.63
C TYR A 106 3.10 7.30 -10.86
N HIS A 107 2.90 6.04 -10.50
CA HIS A 107 3.83 4.97 -10.80
C HIS A 107 3.06 3.69 -11.08
N GLU A 108 3.33 3.08 -12.23
CA GLU A 108 2.78 1.77 -12.59
C GLU A 108 3.97 0.88 -12.98
N THR A 109 4.07 -0.30 -12.36
CA THR A 109 5.02 -1.34 -12.77
C THR A 109 4.25 -2.65 -12.88
N PRO A 110 4.31 -3.37 -14.01
CA PRO A 110 5.09 -3.06 -15.21
C PRO A 110 4.59 -1.82 -15.96
N VAL A 111 5.50 -1.08 -16.60
CA VAL A 111 5.15 0.09 -17.41
C VAL A 111 4.71 -0.37 -18.81
N GLY A 112 3.41 -0.39 -19.09
CA GLY A 112 2.86 -0.62 -20.44
C GLY A 112 2.97 -2.07 -20.99
N ARG A 113 2.59 -2.27 -22.27
CA ARG A 113 2.35 -3.59 -22.91
C ARG A 113 3.57 -4.51 -23.12
N HIS A 114 4.78 -4.12 -22.71
CA HIS A 114 6.02 -4.89 -22.94
C HIS A 114 6.62 -5.33 -21.59
N TYR A 115 5.99 -6.37 -21.04
CA TYR A 115 6.08 -6.85 -19.66
C TYR A 115 7.37 -7.62 -19.30
N GLN A 116 8.20 -8.00 -20.28
CA GLN A 116 9.23 -9.04 -20.09
C GLN A 116 10.44 -8.68 -19.22
N ASN A 117 10.56 -7.43 -18.75
CA ASN A 117 11.73 -6.96 -17.98
C ASN A 117 11.37 -6.23 -16.67
N ALA A 118 10.11 -6.27 -16.23
CA ALA A 118 9.72 -5.64 -14.97
C ALA A 118 10.21 -6.48 -13.79
N ILE A 119 11.04 -5.89 -12.94
CA ILE A 119 11.49 -6.53 -11.70
C ILE A 119 10.30 -6.52 -10.74
N ALA A 120 9.82 -7.72 -10.37
CA ALA A 120 8.77 -7.86 -9.39
C ALA A 120 9.16 -7.14 -8.08
N PRO A 121 8.25 -6.41 -7.43
CA PRO A 121 8.56 -5.74 -6.18
C PRO A 121 8.94 -6.74 -5.09
N GLU A 122 10.19 -6.68 -4.60
CA GLU A 122 10.63 -7.45 -3.42
C GLU A 122 10.02 -6.90 -2.12
N PHE A 123 9.37 -7.74 -1.31
CA PHE A 123 8.71 -7.33 -0.07
C PHE A 123 9.67 -7.49 1.11
N ASP A 124 9.74 -6.50 2.00
CA ASP A 124 10.39 -6.64 3.29
C ASP A 124 9.30 -7.06 4.33
N ASP A 125 9.58 -7.98 5.26
CA ASP A 125 8.59 -8.42 6.28
C ASP A 125 8.44 -7.38 7.40
N THR A 126 8.04 -6.15 7.07
CA THR A 126 8.00 -5.04 8.03
C THR A 126 6.92 -5.21 9.11
N GLY A 127 5.89 -6.03 8.86
CA GLY A 127 4.90 -6.45 9.86
C GLY A 127 4.02 -5.34 10.45
N GLU A 128 4.15 -4.09 10.00
CA GLU A 128 3.40 -2.95 10.55
C GLU A 128 1.89 -3.16 10.39
N LEU A 129 1.16 -2.91 11.48
CA LEU A 129 -0.30 -2.99 11.56
C LEU A 129 -0.89 -4.36 11.16
N THR A 130 -0.08 -5.42 11.06
CA THR A 130 -0.55 -6.78 10.70
C THR A 130 -1.66 -7.25 11.64
N GLU A 131 -1.50 -7.04 12.95
CA GLU A 131 -2.49 -7.41 13.96
C GLU A 131 -3.80 -6.61 13.78
N ALA A 132 -3.70 -5.29 13.59
CA ALA A 132 -4.87 -4.43 13.38
C ALA A 132 -5.60 -4.76 12.06
N ILE A 133 -4.87 -5.06 10.98
CA ILE A 133 -5.45 -5.50 9.70
C ILE A 133 -6.19 -6.83 9.92
N THR A 134 -5.56 -7.79 10.59
CA THR A 134 -6.17 -9.10 10.90
C THR A 134 -7.45 -8.93 11.71
N GLN A 135 -7.40 -8.16 12.80
CA GLN A 135 -8.56 -7.89 13.65
C GLN A 135 -9.68 -7.18 12.87
N SER A 136 -9.33 -6.27 11.96
CA SER A 136 -10.32 -5.58 11.12
C SER A 136 -10.99 -6.53 10.13
N LEU A 137 -10.22 -7.43 9.49
CA LEU A 137 -10.75 -8.45 8.59
C LEU A 137 -11.70 -9.41 9.31
N GLU A 138 -11.35 -9.85 10.53
CA GLU A 138 -12.15 -10.79 11.32
C GLU A 138 -13.45 -10.15 11.84
N SER A 139 -13.37 -8.91 12.32
CA SER A 139 -14.52 -8.21 12.89
C SER A 139 -15.41 -7.52 11.85
N GLY A 140 -14.88 -7.24 10.66
CA GLY A 140 -15.50 -6.37 9.67
C GLY A 140 -15.67 -4.92 10.15
N GLN A 141 -14.97 -4.53 11.22
CA GLN A 141 -15.04 -3.21 11.84
C GLN A 141 -13.70 -2.46 11.72
N PRO A 142 -13.72 -1.11 11.73
CA PRO A 142 -12.50 -0.34 11.82
C PRO A 142 -11.81 -0.52 13.18
N ILE A 143 -10.49 -0.66 13.17
CA ILE A 143 -9.64 -0.72 14.36
C ILE A 143 -9.04 0.66 14.61
N VAL A 144 -9.28 1.22 15.79
CA VAL A 144 -8.67 2.48 16.23
C VAL A 144 -7.28 2.19 16.74
N LEU A 145 -6.29 2.93 16.23
CA LEU A 145 -4.91 2.84 16.63
C LEU A 145 -4.65 3.94 17.65
N GLY A 146 -4.18 3.57 18.85
CA GLY A 146 -3.89 4.53 19.92
C GLY A 146 -2.89 5.58 19.45
N GLY A 147 -3.23 6.86 19.66
CA GLY A 147 -2.36 8.01 19.35
C GLY A 147 -1.23 8.19 20.34
#